data_AF-A0A803P7F5-F1
#
_entry.id   AF-A0A803P7F5-F1
#
_cell.length_a   1.000
_cell.length_b   1.000
_cell.length_c   1.000
_cell.angle_alpha   90.00
_cell.angle_beta   90.00
_cell.angle_gamma   90.00
#
_symmetry.space_group_name_H-M   'P 1'
#
loop_
_entity.id
_entity.type
_entity.pdbx_description
1 polymer ?
#
loop_
_entity_poly.entity_id
_entity_poly.type
_entity_poly.pdbx_seq_one_letter_code
_entity_poly.pdbx_strand_id
1 'polypeptide(L)'
;MTSTHHEIVAIGNEKVASASSKLHDELMKNKMNEQPKPIVRRRSDRERGQQTKIQKVPQVLRDEYKGLEKYYDPKWISIGPIHHGNPKFKLAEQKFKFKFAAKFVENSGQQSHEQLYKTIMEKIEVLKECFDEEVLKTISTKDDHDLSNR
;
A
#
# COMPACT_ATOMS: atom_id res chain seq x y z
N MET A 1 11.70 54.19 34.63
CA MET A 1 11.00 54.24 33.33
C MET A 1 11.52 53.14 32.42
N THR A 2 11.08 51.88 32.59
CA THR A 2 11.54 50.73 31.76
C THR A 2 10.40 49.78 31.40
N SER A 3 9.16 50.29 31.31
CA SER A 3 7.96 49.46 31.10
C SER A 3 7.53 49.33 29.64
N THR A 4 8.00 50.19 28.73
CA THR A 4 7.44 50.30 27.37
C THR A 4 8.08 49.37 26.33
N HIS A 5 9.31 48.88 26.54
CA HIS A 5 10.02 48.07 25.53
C HIS A 5 9.66 46.58 25.56
N HIS A 6 9.36 46.00 26.72
CA HIS A 6 9.00 44.58 26.83
C HIS A 6 7.57 44.30 26.33
N GLU A 7 6.66 45.27 26.48
CA GLU A 7 5.25 45.12 26.11
C GLU A 7 5.05 45.08 24.58
N ILE A 8 5.82 45.88 23.82
CA ILE A 8 5.75 45.91 22.34
C ILE A 8 6.23 44.58 21.72
N VAL A 9 7.25 43.94 22.28
CA VAL A 9 7.79 42.66 21.78
C VAL A 9 6.81 41.51 22.03
N ALA A 10 6.16 41.50 23.19
CA ALA A 10 5.13 40.51 23.52
C ALA A 10 3.91 40.62 22.58
N ILE A 11 3.41 41.83 22.35
CA ILE A 11 2.28 42.10 21.44
C ILE A 11 2.64 41.71 19.99
N GLY A 12 3.88 41.94 19.56
CA GLY A 12 4.38 41.53 18.25
C GLY A 12 4.33 40.02 18.04
N ASN A 13 4.81 39.24 19.01
CA ASN A 13 4.85 37.78 18.93
C ASN A 13 3.45 37.14 18.98
N GLU A 14 2.55 37.69 19.81
CA GLU A 14 1.19 37.18 19.96
C GLU A 14 0.34 37.42 18.70
N LYS A 15 0.52 38.58 18.06
CA LYS A 15 -0.12 38.90 16.77
C LYS A 15 0.39 37.98 15.65
N VAL A 16 1.68 37.68 15.61
CA VAL A 16 2.27 36.77 14.61
C VAL A 16 1.78 35.33 14.81
N ALA A 17 1.70 34.85 16.05
CA ALA A 17 1.14 33.53 16.35
C ALA A 17 -0.35 33.42 15.96
N SER A 18 -1.14 34.46 16.26
CA SER A 18 -2.56 34.52 15.85
C SER A 18 -2.73 34.53 14.33
N ALA A 19 -1.88 35.27 13.61
CA ALA A 19 -1.91 35.27 12.15
C ALA A 19 -1.57 33.89 11.56
N SER A 20 -0.58 33.20 12.13
CA SER A 20 -0.14 31.88 11.68
C SER A 20 -1.21 30.79 11.90
N SER A 21 -1.91 30.83 13.04
CA SER A 21 -3.05 29.93 13.31
C SER A 21 -4.20 30.17 12.33
N LYS A 22 -4.58 31.44 12.11
CA LYS A 22 -5.66 31.78 11.17
C LYS A 22 -5.36 31.31 9.74
N LEU A 23 -4.11 31.47 9.30
CA LEU A 23 -3.64 30.98 8.00
C LEU A 23 -3.72 29.46 7.90
N HIS A 24 -3.37 28.74 8.97
CA HIS A 24 -3.47 27.29 9.03
C HIS A 24 -4.93 26.83 8.96
N ASP A 25 -5.82 27.44 9.74
CA ASP A 25 -7.23 27.11 9.79
C ASP A 25 -7.92 27.39 8.45
N GLU A 26 -7.57 28.52 7.80
CA GLU A 26 -8.06 28.88 6.47
C GLU A 26 -7.55 27.92 5.38
N LEU A 27 -6.28 27.50 5.45
CA LEU A 27 -5.72 26.50 4.54
C LEU A 27 -6.44 25.14 4.67
N MET A 28 -6.75 24.73 5.90
CA MET A 28 -7.48 23.48 6.14
C MET A 28 -8.93 23.57 5.67
N LYS A 29 -9.61 24.70 5.90
CA LYS A 29 -10.98 24.93 5.45
C LYS A 29 -11.08 24.92 3.92
N ASN A 30 -10.11 25.52 3.23
CA ASN A 30 -10.05 25.52 1.78
C ASN A 30 -9.76 24.12 1.21
N LYS A 31 -8.87 23.34 1.85
CA LYS A 31 -8.62 21.93 1.51
C LYS A 31 -9.84 21.04 1.68
N MET A 32 -10.66 21.28 2.70
CA MET A 32 -11.89 20.50 2.93
C MET A 32 -13.03 20.89 1.99
N ASN A 33 -13.02 22.12 1.47
CA ASN A 33 -13.98 22.59 0.46
C ASN A 33 -13.55 22.24 -0.98
N GLU A 34 -12.33 21.78 -1.21
CA GLU A 34 -11.97 21.13 -2.46
C GLU A 34 -12.73 19.81 -2.57
N GLN A 35 -13.75 19.79 -3.43
CA GLN A 35 -14.39 18.55 -3.85
C GLN A 35 -13.28 17.59 -4.34
N PRO A 36 -13.22 16.34 -3.85
CA PRO A 36 -12.25 15.39 -4.34
C PRO A 36 -12.43 15.30 -5.84
N LYS A 37 -11.42 15.77 -6.60
CA LYS A 37 -11.40 15.55 -8.04
C LYS A 37 -11.58 14.05 -8.19
N PRO A 38 -12.58 13.59 -8.96
CA PRO A 38 -12.73 12.16 -9.17
C PRO A 38 -11.35 11.66 -9.60
N ILE A 39 -10.85 10.63 -8.92
CA ILE A 39 -9.73 9.85 -9.44
C ILE A 39 -10.32 9.18 -10.68
N VAL A 40 -10.39 9.93 -11.77
CA VAL A 40 -10.60 9.41 -13.09
C VAL A 40 -9.32 8.63 -13.31
N ARG A 41 -9.38 7.32 -13.05
CA ARG A 41 -8.50 6.39 -13.73
C ARG A 41 -8.75 6.68 -15.20
N ARG A 42 -7.90 7.52 -15.79
CA ARG A 42 -7.77 7.61 -17.23
C ARG A 42 -7.27 6.23 -17.62
N ARG A 43 -8.19 5.28 -17.76
CA ARG A 43 -8.03 4.23 -18.75
C ARG A 43 -8.09 5.01 -20.06
N SER A 44 -6.94 5.51 -20.50
CA SER A 44 -6.82 5.90 -21.88
C SER A 44 -7.18 4.65 -22.67
N ASP A 45 -8.28 4.69 -23.40
CA ASP A 45 -8.67 3.65 -24.36
C ASP A 45 -7.68 3.54 -25.55
N ARG A 46 -6.44 3.97 -25.35
CA ARG A 46 -5.28 3.84 -26.23
C ARG A 46 -4.28 2.92 -25.55
N GLU A 47 -4.52 1.62 -25.73
CA GLU A 47 -3.54 0.53 -25.82
C GLU A 47 -4.27 -0.81 -25.63
N ARG A 48 -4.96 -1.28 -26.68
CA ARG A 48 -5.26 -2.72 -26.83
C ARG A 48 -3.98 -3.47 -27.22
N GLY A 49 -2.94 -3.36 -26.41
CA GLY A 49 -1.61 -3.89 -26.72
C GLY A 49 -0.97 -4.63 -25.55
N GLN A 50 -0.90 -4.04 -24.36
CA GLN A 50 -0.26 -4.68 -23.20
C GLN A 50 -0.97 -4.27 -21.91
N GLN A 51 -1.53 -5.26 -21.21
CA GLN A 51 -2.05 -5.07 -19.85
C GLN A 51 -0.88 -4.68 -18.94
N THR A 52 -1.00 -3.56 -18.21
CA THR A 52 0.01 -3.19 -17.21
C THR A 52 0.11 -4.30 -16.16
N LYS A 53 1.27 -4.95 -16.09
CA LYS A 53 1.53 -6.05 -15.15
C LYS A 53 1.96 -5.52 -13.77
N ILE A 54 1.65 -6.30 -12.73
CA ILE A 54 2.11 -6.08 -11.36
C ILE A 54 3.57 -6.53 -11.31
N GLN A 55 4.47 -5.59 -11.09
CA GLN A 55 5.92 -5.81 -11.15
C GLN A 55 6.61 -5.36 -9.86
N LYS A 56 7.85 -5.83 -9.66
CA LYS A 56 8.71 -5.28 -8.60
C LYS A 56 9.06 -3.84 -8.94
N VAL A 57 9.16 -2.99 -7.92
CA VAL A 57 9.71 -1.64 -8.09
C VAL A 57 11.16 -1.78 -8.59
N PRO A 58 11.50 -1.17 -9.74
CA PRO A 58 12.84 -1.21 -10.31
C PRO A 58 13.91 -0.82 -9.29
N GLN A 59 15.05 -1.51 -9.32
CA GLN A 59 16.12 -1.31 -8.34
C GLN A 59 16.67 0.12 -8.35
N VAL A 60 16.77 0.74 -9.53
CA VAL A 60 17.18 2.14 -9.69
C VAL A 60 16.31 3.08 -8.84
N LEU A 61 14.98 2.90 -8.84
CA LEU A 61 14.09 3.73 -8.02
C LEU A 61 14.23 3.45 -6.51
N ARG A 62 14.63 2.23 -6.14
CA ARG A 62 14.91 1.88 -4.74
C ARG A 62 16.23 2.48 -4.27
N ASP A 63 17.24 2.53 -5.14
CA ASP A 63 18.59 2.98 -4.79
C ASP A 63 18.74 4.51 -4.83
N GLU A 64 18.10 5.17 -5.81
CA GLU A 64 18.24 6.61 -6.04
C GLU A 64 17.49 7.46 -5.00
N TYR A 65 16.32 6.98 -4.55
CA TYR A 65 15.43 7.77 -3.69
C TYR A 65 15.43 7.26 -2.24
N LYS A 66 16.49 7.62 -1.51
CA LYS A 66 16.64 7.31 -0.08
C LYS A 66 15.38 7.70 0.71
N GLY A 67 14.84 6.75 1.45
CA GLY A 67 13.67 6.94 2.32
C GLY A 67 12.33 6.60 1.67
N LEU A 68 12.30 6.23 0.37
CA LEU A 68 11.09 5.73 -0.29
C LEU A 68 10.89 4.22 -0.16
N GLU A 69 11.90 3.48 0.26
CA GLU A 69 11.87 2.01 0.40
C GLU A 69 10.73 1.56 1.33
N LYS A 70 10.45 2.37 2.36
CA LYS A 70 9.34 2.16 3.31
C LYS A 70 7.94 2.17 2.69
N TYR A 71 7.79 2.70 1.47
CA TYR A 71 6.53 2.73 0.73
C TYR A 71 6.41 1.59 -0.27
N TYR A 72 7.53 0.98 -0.67
CA TYR A 72 7.55 -0.12 -1.62
C TYR A 72 7.40 -1.48 -0.96
N ASP A 73 7.65 -1.57 0.35
CA ASP A 73 7.55 -2.81 1.11
C ASP A 73 6.34 -2.79 2.06
N PRO A 74 5.68 -3.95 2.27
CA PRO A 74 4.64 -4.08 3.26
C PRO A 74 5.13 -3.72 4.66
N LYS A 75 4.22 -3.20 5.48
CA LYS A 75 4.53 -2.88 6.87
C LYS A 75 4.46 -4.09 7.79
N TRP A 76 3.57 -5.04 7.49
CA TRP A 76 3.18 -6.07 8.46
C TRP A 76 3.22 -7.49 7.91
N ILE A 77 2.63 -7.70 6.73
CA ILE A 77 2.50 -9.03 6.14
C ILE A 77 2.70 -8.94 4.63
N SER A 78 3.45 -9.88 4.07
CA SER A 78 3.53 -10.06 2.62
C SER A 78 2.25 -10.71 2.11
N ILE A 79 1.63 -10.08 1.11
CA ILE A 79 0.49 -10.63 0.38
C ILE A 79 0.91 -10.73 -1.09
N GLY A 80 0.95 -11.95 -1.60
CA GLY A 80 1.36 -12.24 -2.98
C GLY A 80 2.86 -12.50 -3.15
N PRO A 81 3.29 -12.73 -4.41
CA PRO A 81 4.59 -13.31 -4.72
C PRO A 81 5.77 -12.34 -4.60
N ILE A 82 5.55 -11.02 -4.76
CA ILE A 82 6.63 -10.02 -4.79
C ILE A 82 7.47 -10.00 -3.49
N HIS A 83 6.82 -10.17 -2.35
CA HIS A 83 7.47 -10.11 -1.03
C HIS A 83 7.43 -11.46 -0.30
N HIS A 84 7.04 -12.54 -0.98
CA HIS A 84 6.95 -13.86 -0.39
C HIS A 84 8.32 -14.34 0.12
N GLY A 85 8.34 -14.96 1.31
CA GLY A 85 9.58 -15.50 1.89
C GLY A 85 10.55 -14.44 2.42
N ASN A 86 10.17 -13.16 2.42
CA ASN A 86 10.98 -12.11 3.04
C ASN A 86 11.08 -12.36 4.56
N PRO A 87 12.30 -12.49 5.13
CA PRO A 87 12.48 -12.76 6.56
C PRO A 87 11.77 -11.77 7.49
N LYS A 88 11.62 -10.51 7.07
CA LYS A 88 10.91 -9.46 7.81
C LYS A 88 9.45 -9.85 8.11
N PHE A 89 8.83 -10.63 7.23
CA PHE A 89 7.42 -11.02 7.35
C PHE A 89 7.23 -12.47 7.80
N LYS A 90 8.30 -13.25 8.01
CA LYS A 90 8.22 -14.70 8.30
C LYS A 90 7.22 -15.03 9.40
N LEU A 91 7.25 -14.27 10.51
CA LEU A 91 6.32 -14.46 11.62
C LEU A 91 4.86 -14.29 11.18
N ALA A 92 4.58 -13.24 10.40
CA ALA A 92 3.23 -12.95 9.94
C ALA A 92 2.77 -13.93 8.85
N GLU A 93 3.67 -14.34 7.97
CA GLU A 93 3.39 -15.38 6.97
C GLU A 93 3.01 -16.71 7.64
N GLN A 94 3.73 -17.11 8.69
CA GLN A 94 3.50 -18.38 9.37
C GLN A 94 2.31 -18.36 10.34
N LYS A 95 2.05 -17.23 11.02
CA LYS A 95 1.05 -17.18 12.11
C LYS A 95 -0.25 -16.47 11.76
N PHE A 96 -0.23 -15.50 10.85
CA PHE A 96 -1.38 -14.61 10.63
C PHE A 96 -2.08 -14.81 9.29
N LYS A 97 -1.40 -15.27 8.23
CA LYS A 97 -2.06 -15.51 6.92
C LYS A 97 -3.27 -16.42 7.04
N PHE A 98 -3.14 -17.56 7.71
CA PHE A 98 -4.25 -18.51 7.88
C PHE A 98 -5.41 -17.91 8.69
N LYS A 99 -5.11 -17.14 9.75
CA LYS A 99 -6.15 -16.46 10.55
C LYS A 99 -6.90 -15.42 9.72
N PHE A 100 -6.19 -14.64 8.93
CA PHE A 100 -6.80 -13.66 8.04
C PHE A 100 -7.60 -14.32 6.91
N ALA A 101 -7.10 -15.43 6.34
CA ALA A 101 -7.84 -16.20 5.34
C ALA A 101 -9.14 -16.77 5.92
N ALA A 102 -9.10 -17.36 7.12
CA ALA A 102 -10.29 -17.85 7.80
C ALA A 102 -11.30 -16.72 8.06
N LYS A 103 -10.84 -15.56 8.56
CA LYS A 103 -11.72 -14.42 8.79
C LYS A 103 -12.27 -13.82 7.50
N PHE A 104 -11.49 -13.84 6.42
CA PHE A 104 -11.94 -13.43 5.10
C PHE A 104 -13.06 -14.35 4.60
N VAL A 105 -12.90 -15.67 4.71
CA VAL A 105 -13.94 -16.64 4.32
C VAL A 105 -15.21 -16.40 5.13
N GLU A 106 -15.11 -16.30 6.46
CA GLU A 106 -16.25 -15.99 7.35
C GLU A 106 -16.99 -14.72 6.93
N ASN A 107 -16.25 -13.65 6.59
CA ASN A 107 -16.82 -12.36 6.22
C ASN A 107 -17.31 -12.29 4.76
N SER A 108 -16.81 -13.17 3.88
CA SER A 108 -17.10 -13.13 2.44
C SER A 108 -18.49 -13.65 2.07
N GLY A 109 -19.17 -14.32 2.99
CA GLY A 109 -20.42 -15.03 2.73
C GLY A 109 -20.25 -16.28 1.86
N GLN A 110 -19.02 -16.67 1.52
CA GLN A 110 -18.75 -17.96 0.88
C GLN A 110 -19.02 -19.10 1.86
N GLN A 111 -19.47 -20.24 1.32
CA GLN A 111 -19.91 -21.35 2.17
C GLN A 111 -18.72 -22.08 2.82
N SER A 112 -17.54 -22.06 2.17
CA SER A 112 -16.36 -22.77 2.69
C SER A 112 -15.03 -22.29 2.09
N HIS A 113 -13.93 -22.66 2.75
CA HIS A 113 -12.57 -22.33 2.29
C HIS A 113 -12.19 -23.14 1.03
N GLU A 114 -12.76 -24.33 0.85
CA GLU A 114 -12.60 -25.18 -0.33
C GLU A 114 -13.21 -24.52 -1.57
N GLN A 115 -14.36 -23.85 -1.46
CA GLN A 115 -14.96 -23.10 -2.56
C GLN A 115 -14.08 -21.90 -2.98
N LEU A 116 -13.51 -21.19 -2.00
CA LEU A 116 -12.56 -20.12 -2.26
C LEU A 116 -11.32 -20.67 -2.97
N TYR A 117 -10.75 -21.76 -2.46
CA TYR A 117 -9.60 -22.41 -3.04
C TYR A 117 -9.87 -22.85 -4.49
N LYS A 118 -11.00 -23.52 -4.75
CA LYS A 118 -11.43 -23.90 -6.08
C LYS A 118 -11.53 -22.69 -7.02
N THR A 119 -12.15 -21.60 -6.56
CA THR A 119 -12.27 -20.36 -7.35
C THR A 119 -10.90 -19.77 -7.70
N ILE A 120 -9.95 -19.82 -6.77
CA ILE A 120 -8.57 -19.36 -7.00
C ILE A 120 -7.88 -20.25 -8.04
N MET A 121 -8.01 -21.58 -7.92
CA MET A 121 -7.41 -22.53 -8.85
C MET A 121 -7.99 -22.40 -10.26
N GLU A 122 -9.30 -22.21 -10.40
CA GLU A 122 -9.95 -21.95 -11.70
C GLU A 122 -9.45 -20.66 -12.38
N LYS A 123 -9.00 -19.68 -11.58
CA LYS A 123 -8.53 -18.38 -12.07
C LYS A 123 -7.01 -18.22 -12.02
N ILE A 124 -6.27 -19.27 -11.64
CA ILE A 124 -4.85 -19.12 -11.27
C ILE A 124 -4.00 -18.62 -12.44
N GLU A 125 -4.25 -19.09 -13.66
CA GLU A 125 -3.49 -18.67 -14.84
C GLU A 125 -3.77 -17.21 -15.19
N VAL A 126 -5.03 -16.77 -15.14
CA VAL A 126 -5.40 -15.35 -15.32
C VAL A 126 -4.79 -14.47 -14.22
N LEU A 127 -4.72 -14.97 -12.98
CA LEU A 127 -4.08 -14.27 -11.88
C LEU A 127 -2.56 -14.15 -12.08
N LYS A 128 -1.90 -15.19 -12.61
CA LYS A 128 -0.48 -15.16 -12.95
C LYS A 128 -0.19 -14.15 -14.06
N GLU A 129 -1.03 -14.08 -15.10
CA GLU A 129 -0.91 -13.11 -16.19
C GLU A 129 -0.95 -11.65 -15.72
N CYS A 130 -1.54 -11.38 -14.56
CA CYS A 130 -1.53 -10.06 -13.94
C CYS A 130 -0.14 -9.65 -13.43
N PHE A 131 0.81 -10.57 -13.27
CA PHE A 131 2.15 -10.30 -12.77
C PHE A 131 3.20 -10.30 -13.89
N ASP A 132 4.25 -9.51 -13.68
CA ASP A 132 5.43 -9.54 -14.52
C ASP A 132 6.12 -10.91 -14.46
N GLU A 133 6.69 -11.35 -15.59
CA GLU A 133 7.30 -12.68 -15.72
C GLU A 133 8.46 -12.88 -14.74
N GLU A 134 9.22 -11.83 -14.42
CA GLU A 134 10.29 -11.89 -13.42
C GLU A 134 9.76 -12.14 -12.01
N VAL A 135 8.52 -11.74 -11.71
CA VAL A 135 7.87 -12.10 -10.45
C VAL A 135 7.53 -13.58 -10.43
N LEU A 136 6.98 -14.12 -11.53
CA LEU A 136 6.52 -15.51 -11.61
C LEU A 136 7.66 -16.54 -11.53
N LYS A 137 8.85 -16.22 -12.10
CA LYS A 137 10.06 -17.06 -11.99
C LYS A 137 10.42 -17.37 -10.54
N THR A 138 10.13 -16.47 -9.61
CA THR A 138 10.43 -16.66 -8.18
C THR A 138 9.45 -17.59 -7.45
N ILE A 139 8.31 -17.91 -8.05
CA ILE A 139 7.27 -18.79 -7.49
C ILE A 139 7.50 -20.24 -7.93
N SER A 140 7.87 -20.46 -9.19
CA SER A 140 8.06 -21.79 -9.78
C SER A 140 9.26 -22.59 -9.25
N THR A 141 10.11 -21.99 -8.42
CA THR A 141 11.38 -22.61 -7.97
C THR A 141 11.29 -23.25 -6.59
N LYS A 142 10.14 -23.19 -5.90
CA LYS A 142 10.07 -23.57 -4.47
C LYS A 142 8.91 -24.47 -4.04
N ASP A 143 7.84 -24.61 -4.84
CA ASP A 143 6.61 -25.25 -4.37
C ASP A 143 6.28 -26.62 -5.01
N ASP A 144 7.07 -27.11 -5.96
CA ASP A 144 6.81 -28.39 -6.64
C ASP A 144 7.16 -29.64 -5.81
N HIS A 145 7.69 -29.48 -4.59
CA HIS A 145 8.15 -30.60 -3.76
C HIS A 145 7.33 -30.93 -2.50
N ASP A 146 6.26 -30.21 -2.16
CA ASP A 146 5.55 -30.43 -0.88
C ASP A 146 4.02 -30.54 -0.96
N LEU A 147 3.46 -30.82 -2.14
CA LEU A 147 2.02 -31.12 -2.28
C LEU A 147 1.69 -32.63 -2.28
N SER A 148 2.67 -33.52 -2.09
CA SER A 148 2.42 -34.96 -2.01
C SER A 148 2.09 -35.48 -0.61
N ASN A 149 1.95 -34.61 0.40
CA ASN A 149 1.74 -35.08 1.78
C ASN A 149 1.04 -34.07 2.70
N ARG A 150 -0.15 -33.59 2.34
CA ARG A 150 -1.11 -32.98 3.29
C ARG A 150 -2.55 -33.30 2.92
#